data_AF-A0A7V9K4T0-F1
#
_entry.id   AF-A0A7V9K4T0-F1
#
_cell.length_a   1.000
_cell.length_b   1.000
_cell.length_c   1.000
_cell.angle_alpha   90.00
_cell.angle_beta   90.00
_cell.angle_gamma   90.00
#
_symmetry.space_group_name_H-M   'P 1'
#
loop_
_entity.id
_entity.type
_entity.pdbx_description
1 polymer ?
#
loop_
_entity_poly.entity_id
_entity_poly.type
_entity_poly.pdbx_seq_one_letter_code
_entity_poly.pdbx_strand_id
1 'polypeptide(L)'
;MARKTHHKHSSSKGYRRLLDNLEALEAVHSVATGRVKPRMGSGRPVAVISKVRKTQSGLSITINTEGAIVDAYVVTDQPDAVAAAMSERGWTAS
;
A
#
# COMPACT_ATOMS: atom_id res chain seq x y z
N MET A 1 -5.31 -30.26 6.56
CA MET A 1 -6.23 -29.18 6.98
C MET A 1 -5.44 -27.88 7.10
N ALA A 2 -5.58 -26.96 6.15
CA ALA A 2 -4.88 -25.68 6.22
C ALA A 2 -5.44 -24.84 7.37
N ARG A 3 -4.60 -24.46 8.33
CA ARG A 3 -4.94 -23.54 9.43
C ARG A 3 -5.48 -22.26 8.80
N LYS A 4 -6.79 -22.03 8.87
CA LYS A 4 -7.40 -20.72 8.61
C LYS A 4 -6.90 -19.77 9.70
N THR A 5 -5.83 -19.04 9.40
CA THR A 5 -5.33 -17.96 10.26
C THR A 5 -6.48 -16.99 10.46
N HIS A 6 -6.92 -16.88 11.70
CA HIS A 6 -8.13 -16.16 12.10
C HIS A 6 -7.90 -14.66 11.87
N HIS A 7 -8.23 -14.18 10.67
CA HIS A 7 -8.14 -12.78 10.24
C HIS A 7 -9.28 -11.95 10.88
N LYS A 8 -9.39 -11.97 12.21
CA LYS A 8 -10.38 -11.16 12.94
C LYS A 8 -9.90 -9.71 13.09
N HIS A 9 -10.85 -8.76 13.01
CA HIS A 9 -10.65 -7.30 13.19
C HIS A 9 -9.85 -6.64 12.04
N SER A 10 -10.31 -6.83 10.80
CA SER A 10 -9.55 -6.64 9.56
C SER A 10 -10.23 -5.76 8.48
N SER A 11 -11.48 -6.06 8.15
CA SER A 11 -12.28 -5.51 7.02
C SER A 11 -12.70 -4.03 7.11
N SER A 12 -12.34 -3.32 8.18
CA SER A 12 -12.61 -1.88 8.35
C SER A 12 -11.46 -0.97 7.90
N LYS A 13 -10.34 -1.52 7.44
CA LYS A 13 -9.14 -0.73 7.14
C LYS A 13 -9.10 -0.36 5.66
N GLY A 14 -9.40 0.91 5.35
CA GLY A 14 -9.47 1.44 3.98
C GLY A 14 -8.23 1.22 3.10
N TYR A 15 -7.10 0.78 3.65
CA TYR A 15 -5.90 0.48 2.86
C TYR A 15 -5.92 -0.84 2.08
N ARG A 16 -6.59 -1.96 2.50
CA ARG A 16 -6.47 -3.17 1.63
C ARG A 16 -7.17 -2.96 0.28
N ARG A 17 -8.23 -2.15 0.15
CA ARG A 17 -8.75 -1.80 -1.19
C ARG A 17 -7.67 -1.19 -2.11
N LEU A 18 -6.78 -0.37 -1.56
CA LEU A 18 -5.63 0.14 -2.30
C LEU A 18 -4.63 -0.97 -2.64
N LEU A 19 -4.31 -1.85 -1.68
CA LEU A 19 -3.42 -2.98 -1.93
C LEU A 19 -3.98 -3.97 -2.97
N ASP A 20 -5.29 -4.24 -2.95
CA ASP A 20 -5.99 -5.06 -3.95
C ASP A 20 -5.89 -4.41 -5.34
N ASN A 21 -6.09 -3.09 -5.41
CA ASN A 21 -5.92 -2.36 -6.67
C ASN A 21 -4.47 -2.35 -7.16
N LEU A 22 -3.49 -2.38 -6.26
CA LEU A 22 -2.07 -2.50 -6.61
C LEU A 22 -1.73 -3.89 -7.14
N GLU A 23 -2.23 -4.94 -6.50
CA GLU A 23 -2.07 -6.33 -6.98
C GLU A 23 -2.73 -6.56 -8.35
N ALA A 24 -3.75 -5.76 -8.69
CA ALA A 24 -4.41 -5.83 -9.99
C ALA A 24 -3.64 -5.14 -11.15
N LEU A 25 -2.53 -4.45 -10.87
CA LEU A 25 -1.68 -3.87 -11.92
C LEU A 25 -0.85 -4.97 -12.58
N GLU A 26 -0.84 -5.01 -13.91
CA GLU A 26 -0.15 -6.05 -14.70
C GLU A 26 1.36 -6.15 -14.36
N ALA A 27 2.01 -5.01 -14.11
CA ALA A 27 3.41 -4.93 -13.76
C ALA A 27 3.72 -5.38 -12.32
N VAL A 28 2.72 -5.69 -11.49
CA VAL A 28 2.90 -6.08 -10.08
C VAL A 28 2.83 -7.59 -9.94
N HIS A 29 3.88 -8.19 -9.36
CA HIS A 29 3.91 -9.63 -9.09
C HIS A 29 3.24 -9.98 -7.75
N SER A 30 3.46 -9.16 -6.72
CA SER A 30 2.81 -9.32 -5.42
C SER A 30 2.91 -8.05 -4.57
N VAL A 31 2.03 -7.94 -3.58
CA VAL A 31 2.06 -6.85 -2.60
C VAL A 31 2.11 -7.44 -1.19
N ALA A 32 3.06 -6.97 -0.38
CA ALA A 32 3.22 -7.38 1.00
C ALA A 32 2.95 -6.20 1.94
N THR A 33 2.11 -6.43 2.96
CA THR A 33 1.94 -5.45 4.03
C THR A 33 3.10 -5.58 5.02
N GLY A 34 3.79 -4.48 5.29
CA GLY A 34 4.82 -4.37 6.31
C GLY A 34 4.25 -3.92 7.64
N ARG A 35 4.82 -2.86 8.21
CA ARG A 35 4.46 -2.37 9.55
C ARG A 35 3.18 -1.53 9.50
N VAL A 36 2.22 -1.85 10.36
CA VAL A 36 1.01 -1.05 10.59
C VAL A 36 1.16 -0.30 11.90
N LYS A 37 1.11 1.04 11.87
CA LYS A 37 1.17 1.91 13.05
C LYS A 37 -0.16 2.65 13.22
N PRO A 38 -0.77 2.64 14.42
CA PRO A 38 -1.91 3.49 14.72
C PRO A 38 -1.54 4.97 14.51
N ARG A 39 -2.46 5.75 13.95
CA ARG A 39 -2.27 7.19 13.80
C ARG A 39 -2.82 7.89 15.03
N MET A 40 -1.95 8.61 15.75
CA MET A 40 -2.34 9.49 16.85
C MET A 40 -2.47 10.92 16.30
N GLY A 41 -3.69 11.36 15.98
CA GLY A 41 -3.96 12.74 15.54
C GLY A 41 -5.01 12.86 14.43
N SER A 42 -5.85 13.89 14.54
CA SER A 42 -6.90 14.24 13.57
C SER A 42 -6.31 15.05 12.42
N GLY A 43 -6.29 14.49 11.21
CA GLY A 43 -5.91 15.21 10.01
C GLY A 43 -6.05 14.33 8.77
N ARG A 44 -6.77 14.82 7.76
CA ARG A 44 -6.97 14.11 6.50
C ARG A 44 -5.62 14.05 5.76
N PRO A 45 -5.15 12.86 5.35
CA PRO A 45 -3.89 12.77 4.64
C PRO A 45 -3.97 13.50 3.30
N VAL A 46 -2.90 14.26 2.96
CA VAL A 46 -2.79 15.01 1.69
C VAL A 46 -2.82 14.06 0.48
N ALA A 47 -2.25 12.87 0.64
CA ALA A 47 -2.33 11.78 -0.34
C ALA A 47 -2.41 10.42 0.36
N VAL A 48 -3.04 9.46 -0.33
CA VAL A 48 -3.20 8.09 0.16
C VAL A 48 -1.84 7.43 0.32
N ILE A 49 -0.89 7.66 -0.60
CA ILE A 49 0.50 7.21 -0.52
C ILE A 49 1.39 8.45 -0.35
N SER A 50 2.11 8.57 0.77
CA SER A 50 2.99 9.73 1.03
C SER A 50 4.46 9.48 0.71
N LYS A 51 4.87 8.23 0.52
CA LYS A 51 6.25 7.87 0.20
C LYS A 51 6.23 6.72 -0.80
N VAL A 52 7.08 6.83 -1.80
CA VAL A 52 7.40 5.77 -2.75
C VAL A 52 8.92 5.73 -2.88
N ARG A 53 9.54 4.59 -2.60
CA ARG A 53 10.99 4.39 -2.69
C ARG A 53 11.28 3.15 -3.50
N LYS A 54 12.22 3.23 -4.44
CA LYS A 54 12.72 2.05 -5.14
C LYS A 54 13.52 1.17 -4.19
N THR A 55 13.35 -0.13 -4.35
CA THR A 55 14.14 -1.17 -3.67
C THR A 55 14.73 -2.10 -4.73
N GLN A 56 15.58 -3.04 -4.30
CA GLN A 56 16.16 -4.03 -5.21
C GLN A 56 15.11 -4.94 -5.89
N SER A 57 13.92 -5.08 -5.29
CA SER A 57 12.88 -6.01 -5.74
C SER A 57 11.56 -5.32 -6.10
N GLY A 58 11.56 -3.99 -6.23
CA GLY A 58 10.37 -3.21 -6.59
C GLY A 58 10.27 -1.89 -5.83
N LEU A 59 9.18 -1.69 -5.08
CA LEU A 59 8.88 -0.44 -4.37
C LEU A 59 8.58 -0.68 -2.89
N SER A 60 8.99 0.26 -2.05
CA SER A 60 8.51 0.43 -0.69
C SER A 60 7.64 1.68 -0.63
N ILE A 61 6.40 1.52 -0.15
CA ILE A 61 5.41 2.60 -0.07
C ILE A 61 4.93 2.80 1.35
N THR A 62 4.57 4.05 1.68
CA THR A 62 3.89 4.38 2.94
C THR A 62 2.50 4.89 2.63
N ILE A 63 1.48 4.14 3.08
CA ILE A 63 0.06 4.43 2.93
C ILE A 63 -0.44 5.14 4.19
N ASN A 64 -1.18 6.22 4.00
CA ASN A 64 -1.84 6.96 5.07
C ASN A 64 -3.34 6.71 5.00
N THR A 65 -3.90 6.24 6.11
CA THR A 65 -5.34 6.13 6.32
C THR A 65 -5.74 6.97 7.52
N GLU A 66 -7.05 7.14 7.73
CA GLU A 66 -7.59 7.89 8.86
C GLU A 66 -7.11 7.34 10.22
N GLY A 67 -7.01 6.02 10.35
CA GLY A 67 -6.64 5.37 11.62
C GLY A 67 -5.21 4.82 11.68
N ALA A 68 -4.48 4.76 10.57
CA ALA A 68 -3.18 4.09 10.53
C ALA A 68 -2.24 4.61 9.44
N ILE A 69 -0.95 4.52 9.72
CA ILE A 69 0.15 4.61 8.75
C ILE A 69 0.64 3.18 8.50
N VAL A 70 0.68 2.78 7.24
CA VAL A 70 1.01 1.41 6.82
C VAL A 70 2.17 1.44 5.85
N ASP A 71 3.26 0.76 6.19
CA ASP A 71 4.33 0.48 5.23
C ASP A 71 3.95 -0.77 4.43
N ALA A 72 4.13 -0.74 3.11
CA ALA A 72 3.89 -1.86 2.23
C ALA A 72 5.01 -1.97 1.18
N TYR A 73 5.17 -3.17 0.63
CA TYR A 73 6.14 -3.48 -0.41
C TYR A 73 5.41 -3.99 -1.64
N VAL A 74 5.75 -3.42 -2.80
CA VAL A 74 5.23 -3.86 -4.10
C VAL A 74 6.38 -4.54 -4.82
N VAL A 75 6.23 -5.83 -5.10
CA VAL A 75 7.22 -6.62 -5.83
C VAL A 75 6.94 -6.51 -7.32
N THR A 76 7.92 -6.03 -8.07
CA THR A 76 7.82 -5.74 -9.49
C THR A 76 9.21 -5.66 -10.11
N ASP A 77 9.34 -6.08 -11.36
CA ASP A 77 10.50 -5.85 -12.22
C ASP A 77 10.47 -4.48 -12.91
N GLN A 78 9.34 -3.77 -12.87
CA GLN A 78 9.08 -2.48 -13.51
C GLN A 78 8.67 -1.41 -12.49
N PRO A 79 9.54 -1.06 -11.52
CA PRO A 79 9.21 -0.11 -10.44
C PRO A 79 8.81 1.28 -10.95
N ASP A 80 9.37 1.73 -12.08
CA ASP A 80 9.03 3.02 -12.67
C ASP A 80 7.63 3.05 -13.28
N ALA A 81 7.23 1.99 -14.00
CA ALA A 81 5.90 1.88 -14.57
C ALA A 81 4.82 1.83 -13.47
N VAL A 82 5.09 1.08 -12.40
CA VAL A 82 4.19 1.01 -11.24
C VAL A 82 4.08 2.36 -10.54
N ALA A 83 5.20 3.08 -10.34
CA ALA A 83 5.18 4.40 -9.73
C ALA A 83 4.41 5.43 -10.58
N ALA A 84 4.58 5.38 -11.91
CA ALA A 84 3.81 6.22 -12.84
C ALA A 84 2.31 5.91 -12.76
N ALA A 85 1.92 4.64 -12.79
CA ALA A 85 0.53 4.22 -12.64
C ALA A 85 -0.10 4.67 -11.30
N MET A 86 0.67 4.65 -10.20
CA MET A 86 0.21 5.19 -8.91
C MET A 86 -0.05 6.71 -8.99
N SER A 87 0.82 7.45 -9.68
CA SER A 87 0.71 8.90 -9.87
C SER A 87 -0.48 9.27 -10.77
N GLU A 88 -0.65 8.58 -11.90
CA GLU A 88 -1.77 8.77 -12.84
C GLU A 88 -3.13 8.54 -12.18
N ARG A 89 -3.20 7.58 -11.24
CA ARG A 89 -4.41 7.30 -10.46
C ARG A 89 -4.65 8.28 -9.30
N GLY A 90 -3.76 9.27 -9.12
CA GLY A 90 -3.84 10.27 -8.06
C GLY A 90 -3.62 9.70 -6.65
N TRP A 91 -2.91 8.57 -6.53
CA TRP A 91 -2.70 7.94 -5.23
C TRP A 91 -1.53 8.56 -4.46
N THR A 92 -0.56 9.13 -5.16
CA THR A 92 0.62 9.80 -4.59
C THR A 92 0.44 11.31 -4.57
N ALA A 93 1.05 11.99 -3.59
CA ALA A 93 1.17 13.44 -3.64
C ALA A 93 2.15 13.80 -4.77
N SER A 94 1.73 14.69 -5.67
CA SER A 94 2.54 15.26 -6.76
C SER A 94 3.73 16.06 -6.23
#